data_AF-A0A822Z3A0-F1
#
_entry.id   AF-A0A822Z3A0-F1
#
_cell.length_a   1.000
_cell.length_b   1.000
_cell.length_c   1.000
_cell.angle_alpha   90.00
_cell.angle_beta   90.00
_cell.angle_gamma   90.00
#
_symmetry.space_group_name_H-M   'P 1'
#
loop_
_entity.id
_entity.type
_entity.pdbx_description
1 polymer ?
#
loop_
_entity_poly.entity_id
_entity_poly.type
_entity_poly.pdbx_seq_one_letter_code
_entity_poly.pdbx_strand_id
1 'polypeptide(L)'
;MEFAQGKIVMALEGGYNLDSLVNSALACVKVLLEDEPVVGTSEAYPFESWTWLNLYFCYYVRQELSPFWPILADELPKTIKKATPIQVILS
;
A
#
# COMPACT_ATOMS: atom_id res chain seq x y z
N MET A 1 -10.88 7.50 -6.09
CA MET A 1 -10.74 6.20 -6.83
C MET A 1 -10.44 6.41 -8.33
N GLU A 2 -9.17 6.34 -8.76
CA GLU A 2 -8.75 6.82 -10.12
C GLU A 2 -8.80 5.78 -11.25
N PHE A 3 -8.71 4.49 -10.93
CA PHE A 3 -8.70 3.42 -11.95
C PHE A 3 -10.11 3.05 -12.44
N ALA A 4 -10.19 2.60 -13.69
CA ALA A 4 -11.42 2.06 -14.31
C ALA A 4 -12.66 2.97 -14.15
N GLN A 5 -12.48 4.29 -14.11
CA GLN A 5 -13.57 5.27 -13.90
C GLN A 5 -14.35 5.01 -12.60
N GLY A 6 -13.68 4.53 -11.55
CA GLY A 6 -14.30 4.23 -10.25
C GLY A 6 -15.16 2.96 -10.22
N LYS A 7 -15.21 2.17 -11.30
CA LYS A 7 -15.96 0.91 -11.36
C LYS A 7 -15.19 -0.21 -10.67
N ILE A 8 -15.27 -0.24 -9.35
CA ILE A 8 -14.53 -1.19 -8.50
C ILE A 8 -15.51 -2.07 -7.75
N VAL A 9 -15.25 -3.38 -7.76
CA VAL A 9 -16.00 -4.39 -7.00
C VAL A 9 -15.02 -5.04 -6.03
N MET A 10 -15.40 -5.10 -4.76
CA MET A 10 -14.63 -5.76 -3.71
C MET A 10 -15.26 -7.12 -3.39
N ALA A 11 -14.45 -8.18 -3.41
CA ALA A 11 -14.82 -9.51 -2.94
C ALA A 11 -14.05 -9.82 -1.66
N LEU A 12 -14.74 -10.37 -0.66
CA LEU A 12 -14.09 -10.76 0.59
C LEU A 12 -13.42 -12.13 0.42
N GLU A 13 -12.13 -12.18 0.75
CA GLU A 13 -11.33 -13.41 0.70
C GLU A 13 -11.19 -14.01 2.10
N GLY A 14 -9.96 -14.10 2.63
CA GLY A 14 -9.69 -14.62 3.97
C GLY A 14 -9.81 -13.57 5.08
N GLY A 15 -9.85 -14.05 6.32
CA GLY A 15 -9.90 -13.23 7.51
C GLY A 15 -10.20 -14.09 8.74
N TYR A 16 -9.16 -14.42 9.51
CA TYR A 16 -9.30 -15.35 10.64
C TYR A 16 -9.57 -14.66 11.98
N ASN A 17 -9.35 -13.34 12.05
CA ASN A 17 -9.69 -12.51 13.21
C ASN A 17 -10.92 -11.67 12.88
N LEU A 18 -12.02 -11.88 13.63
CA LEU A 18 -13.30 -11.21 13.38
C LEU A 18 -13.23 -9.69 13.57
N ASP A 19 -12.56 -9.23 14.62
CA ASP A 19 -12.44 -7.79 14.89
C ASP A 19 -11.62 -7.10 13.80
N SER A 20 -10.50 -7.70 13.40
CA SER A 20 -9.69 -7.18 12.30
C SER A 20 -10.45 -7.20 10.97
N LEU A 21 -11.23 -8.25 10.71
CA LEU A 21 -12.05 -8.39 9.51
C LEU A 21 -13.10 -7.29 9.43
N VAL A 22 -13.89 -7.10 10.48
CA VAL A 22 -14.97 -6.10 10.52
C VAL A 22 -14.40 -4.68 10.38
N ASN A 23 -13.32 -4.37 11.12
CA ASN A 23 -12.71 -3.04 11.06
C ASN A 23 -12.12 -2.73 9.68
N SER A 24 -11.44 -3.70 9.06
CA SER A 24 -10.84 -3.52 7.73
C SER A 24 -11.91 -3.43 6.63
N ALA A 25 -12.95 -4.26 6.70
CA ALA A 25 -14.06 -4.22 5.75
C ALA A 25 -14.80 -2.88 5.82
N LEU A 26 -15.07 -2.38 7.05
CA LEU A 26 -15.69 -1.07 7.25
C LEU A 26 -14.83 0.05 6.66
N ALA A 27 -13.52 0.01 6.88
CA ALA A 27 -12.57 0.97 6.30
C ALA A 27 -12.62 0.99 4.77
N CYS A 28 -12.64 -0.17 4.11
CA CYS A 28 -12.76 -0.27 2.66
C CYS A 28 -14.11 0.29 2.15
N VAL A 29 -15.22 -0.01 2.83
CA VAL A 29 -16.55 0.48 2.44
C VAL A 29 -16.64 2.00 2.56
N LYS A 30 -16.03 2.61 3.58
CA LYS A 30 -15.95 4.07 3.70
C LYS A 30 -15.25 4.70 2.50
N VAL A 31 -14.08 4.17 2.10
CA VAL A 31 -13.37 4.67 0.91
C VAL A 31 -14.24 4.54 -0.36
N LEU A 32 -14.98 3.43 -0.50
CA LEU A 32 -15.85 3.21 -1.66
C LEU A 32 -17.04 4.17 -1.73
N LEU A 33 -17.57 4.60 -0.58
CA LEU A 33 -18.75 5.47 -0.50
C LEU A 33 -18.43 6.96 -0.42
N GLU A 34 -17.38 7.30 0.34
CA GLU A 34 -17.06 8.68 0.74
C GLU A 34 -15.86 9.23 -0.03
N ASP A 35 -15.11 8.39 -0.77
CA ASP A 35 -13.79 8.67 -1.38
C ASP A 35 -12.80 9.33 -0.39
N GLU A 36 -13.07 9.19 0.92
CA GLU A 36 -12.22 9.69 1.99
C GLU A 36 -11.13 8.65 2.27
N PRO A 37 -9.84 9.01 2.13
CA PRO A 37 -8.76 8.09 2.45
C PRO A 37 -8.75 7.81 3.96
N VAL A 38 -8.69 6.53 4.31
CA VAL A 38 -8.54 6.12 5.71
C VAL A 38 -7.16 6.59 6.19
N VAL A 39 -7.15 7.61 7.05
CA VAL A 39 -5.93 8.14 7.67
C VAL A 39 -5.45 7.13 8.71
N GLY A 40 -4.63 6.18 8.27
CA GLY A 40 -3.85 5.35 9.15
C GLY A 40 -2.56 6.07 9.54
N THR A 41 -2.15 5.97 10.81
CA THR A 41 -0.75 6.17 11.16
C THR A 41 0.02 5.01 10.55
N SER A 42 0.56 5.22 9.35
CA SER A 42 1.56 4.31 8.80
C SER A 42 2.83 4.50 9.64
N GLU A 43 2.94 3.78 10.75
CA GLU A 43 4.25 3.35 11.21
C GLU A 43 4.77 2.35 10.17
N ALA A 44 5.16 2.87 9.00
CA ALA A 44 6.04 2.19 8.06
C ALA A 44 7.42 2.11 8.70
N TYR A 45 7.50 1.43 9.84
CA TYR A 45 8.72 1.05 10.50
C TYR A 45 8.85 -0.44 10.35
N PRO A 46 9.57 -0.91 9.33
CA PRO A 46 10.10 -2.24 9.43
C PRO A 46 11.24 -2.16 10.44
N PHE A 47 11.22 -3.05 11.44
CA PHE A 47 12.46 -3.45 12.11
C PHE A 47 13.53 -3.70 11.03
N GLU A 48 14.79 -3.32 11.25
CA GLU A 48 15.83 -3.26 10.20
C GLU A 48 15.87 -4.50 9.27
N SER A 49 15.64 -5.69 9.82
CA SER A 49 15.58 -6.95 9.07
C SER A 49 14.42 -7.04 8.06
N TRP A 50 13.23 -6.56 8.41
CA TRP A 50 12.07 -6.57 7.50
C TRP A 50 12.16 -5.50 6.41
N THR A 51 12.91 -4.41 6.63
CA THR A 51 13.12 -3.36 5.61
C THR A 51 13.87 -3.93 4.42
N TRP A 52 14.91 -4.71 4.70
CA TRP A 52 15.71 -5.37 3.68
C TRP A 52 14.92 -6.42 2.91
N LEU A 53 14.07 -7.21 3.59
CA LEU A 53 13.24 -8.20 2.91
C LEU A 53 12.23 -7.54 1.97
N ASN A 54 11.58 -6.46 2.40
CA ASN A 54 10.65 -5.71 1.54
C ASN A 54 11.36 -5.10 0.34
N LEU A 55 12.52 -4.46 0.54
CA LEU A 55 13.31 -3.89 -0.56
C LEU A 55 13.75 -4.97 -1.55
N TYR A 56 14.26 -6.09 -1.04
CA TYR A 56 14.71 -7.22 -1.85
C TYR A 56 13.57 -7.83 -2.66
N PHE A 57 12.39 -8.03 -2.04
CA PHE A 57 11.21 -8.55 -2.71
C PHE A 57 10.72 -7.60 -3.81
N CYS A 58 10.61 -6.29 -3.51
CA CYS A 58 10.24 -5.29 -4.51
C CYS A 58 11.24 -5.24 -5.67
N TYR A 59 12.54 -5.33 -5.39
CA TYR A 59 13.57 -5.41 -6.42
C TYR A 59 13.36 -6.63 -7.32
N TYR A 60 13.16 -7.81 -6.73
CA TYR A 60 12.96 -9.05 -7.48
C TYR A 60 11.72 -8.98 -8.39
N VAL A 61 10.58 -8.56 -7.85
CA VAL A 61 9.34 -8.41 -8.63
C VAL A 61 9.51 -7.44 -9.79
N ARG A 62 10.19 -6.30 -9.57
CA ARG A 62 10.46 -5.33 -10.63
C ARG A 62 11.33 -5.92 -11.74
N GLN A 63 12.38 -6.67 -11.39
CA GLN A 63 13.25 -7.30 -12.38
C GLN A 63 12.48 -8.29 -13.25
N GLU A 64 11.71 -9.18 -12.64
CA GLU A 64 10.91 -10.19 -13.37
C GLU A 64 9.83 -9.56 -14.25
N LEU A 65 9.21 -8.46 -13.81
CA LEU A 65 8.09 -7.83 -14.52
C LEU A 65 8.50 -6.70 -15.48
N SER A 66 9.73 -6.18 -15.38
CA SER A 66 10.23 -5.09 -16.24
C SER A 66 10.18 -5.38 -17.75
N PRO A 67 10.31 -6.62 -18.26
CA PRO A 67 10.19 -6.88 -19.69
C PRO A 67 8.77 -6.64 -20.23
N PHE A 68 7.76 -6.72 -19.36
CA PHE A 68 6.34 -6.58 -19.72
C PHE A 68 5.78 -5.20 -19.36
N TRP A 69 6.34 -4.55 -18.34
CA TRP A 69 5.84 -3.29 -17.80
C TRP A 69 6.98 -2.26 -17.68
N PRO A 70 7.16 -1.38 -18.70
CA PRO A 70 8.28 -0.43 -18.75
C PRO A 70 8.39 0.50 -17.53
N ILE A 71 7.27 0.83 -16.89
CA ILE A 71 7.22 1.65 -15.67
C ILE A 71 7.99 1.02 -14.47
N LEU A 72 8.26 -0.29 -14.53
CA LEU A 72 8.99 -1.01 -13.49
C LEU A 72 10.51 -1.07 -13.75
N ALA A 73 10.99 -0.63 -14.91
CA ALA A 73 12.40 -0.73 -15.30
C ALA A 73 13.31 0.27 -14.56
N ASP A 74 12.75 1.33 -13.97
CA ASP A 74 13.54 2.34 -13.26
C ASP A 74 14.23 1.75 -12.01
N GLU A 75 15.49 2.13 -11.81
CA GLU A 75 16.28 1.69 -10.65
C GLU A 75 15.68 2.19 -9.33
N LEU A 76 15.61 1.29 -8.35
CA LEU A 76 15.22 1.66 -7.00
C LEU A 76 16.30 2.54 -6.33
N PRO A 77 15.92 3.52 -5.51
CA PRO A 77 16.88 4.33 -4.77
C PRO A 77 17.78 3.47 -3.88
N LYS A 78 19.11 3.64 -4.03
CA LYS A 78 20.13 2.90 -3.26
C LYS A 78 20.20 3.32 -1.78
N THR A 79 19.50 4.38 -1.41
CA THR A 79 19.46 4.91 -0.04
C THR A 79 18.02 5.27 0.31
N ILE A 80 17.44 4.53 1.25
CA ILE A 80 16.14 4.85 1.82
C ILE A 80 16.37 5.99 2.82
N LYS A 81 16.07 7.23 2.43
CA LYS A 81 15.98 8.33 3.39
C LYS A 81 14.78 8.03 4.29
N LYS A 82 14.94 8.10 5.61
CA LYS A 82 13.81 8.01 6.54
C LYS A 82 12.77 9.05 6.09
N ALA A 83 11.60 8.58 5.66
CA ALA A 83 10.51 9.47 5.33
C ALA A 83 10.12 10.19 6.62
N THR A 84 10.06 11.53 6.56
CA THR A 84 9.44 12.31 7.62
C THR A 84 7.98 11.85 7.72
N PRO A 85 7.44 11.61 8.93
CA PRO A 85 6.03 11.31 9.09
C PRO A 85 5.24 12.36 8.32
N ILE A 86 4.39 11.93 7.38
CA ILE A 86 3.54 12.84 6.62
C ILE A 86 2.53 13.39 7.63
N GLN A 87 2.80 14.58 8.16
CA GLN A 87 1.80 15.38 8.86
C GLN A 87 0.98 16.09 7.80
N VAL A 88 -0.14 15.51 7.40
CA VAL A 88 -1.15 16.25 6.63
C VAL A 88 -1.80 17.23 7.60
N ILE A 89 -1.41 18.50 7.53
CA ILE A 89 -2.05 19.61 8.24
C ILE A 89 -3.39 19.86 7.54
N LEU A 90 -4.50 19.67 8.25
CA LEU A 90 -5.83 20.05 7.78
C LEU A 90 -5.99 21.57 7.89
N SER A 91 -6.24 22.23 6.76
CA SER A 91 -6.74 23.62 6.67
C SER A 91 -8.23 23.61 6.37
#